data_AF-A0A961WE04-F1
#
_entry.id   AF-A0A961WE04-F1
#
_cell.length_a   1.000
_cell.length_b   1.000
_cell.length_c   1.000
_cell.angle_alpha   90.00
_cell.angle_beta   90.00
_cell.angle_gamma   90.00
#
_symmetry.space_group_name_H-M   'P 1'
#
loop_
_entity.id
_entity.type
_entity.pdbx_description
1 polymer ?
#
loop_
_entity_poly.entity_id
_entity_poly.type
_entity_poly.pdbx_seq_one_letter_code
_entity_poly.pdbx_strand_id
1 'polypeptide(L)'
;RYTAVFAGERKNDLNPHEPISNEAHAVLKAEVDRVYDLFVETVARHRGLDADAVRATEAGLFFGPDAVAAGLADAVGGFDDALDQLTQSLSPLPTQVASASQAGHFRNHQMESSMNDRTDPAALDRPLADPAGNPPQPSTAASTATAMTVADAVEIAQTCTLAGRTDLIAGFLEAQASPAQVRSQLLAAQADASPEITSRITPDAVRPAASNPLIDAAKQIAAQSTAFKKEI
;
A
#
# COMPACT_ATOMS: atom_id res chain seq x y z
N ARG A 1 -23.77 -28.16 -37.66
CA ARG A 1 -23.61 -27.01 -38.58
C ARG A 1 -24.20 -25.79 -37.87
N TYR A 2 -23.46 -24.69 -37.82
CA TYR A 2 -23.88 -23.46 -37.13
C TYR A 2 -24.22 -22.40 -38.18
N THR A 3 -25.21 -21.55 -37.88
CA THR A 3 -25.59 -20.41 -38.71
C THR A 3 -25.68 -19.20 -37.80
N ALA A 4 -24.78 -18.23 -37.98
CA ALA A 4 -24.81 -16.99 -37.24
C ALA A 4 -25.83 -16.02 -37.86
N VAL A 5 -26.60 -15.33 -37.01
CA VAL A 5 -27.53 -14.28 -37.40
C VAL A 5 -27.20 -13.05 -36.56
N PHE A 6 -26.78 -11.97 -37.20
CA PHE A 6 -26.29 -10.78 -36.52
C PHE A 6 -26.61 -9.52 -37.33
N ALA A 7 -26.71 -8.38 -36.63
CA ALA A 7 -26.98 -7.08 -37.22
C ALA A 7 -25.76 -6.16 -37.02
N GLY A 8 -24.85 -6.17 -38.01
CA GLY A 8 -23.63 -5.37 -38.08
C GLY A 8 -22.38 -6.22 -38.37
N GLU A 9 -21.54 -5.76 -39.30
CA GLU A 9 -20.39 -6.50 -39.84
C GLU A 9 -19.41 -7.02 -38.77
N ARG A 10 -19.28 -6.32 -37.64
CA ARG A 10 -18.34 -6.65 -36.56
C ARG A 10 -18.92 -7.55 -35.47
N LYS A 11 -20.22 -7.85 -35.51
CA LYS A 11 -20.91 -8.60 -34.43
C LYS A 11 -20.68 -10.10 -34.46
N ASN A 12 -20.10 -10.60 -35.55
CA ASN A 12 -19.69 -12.00 -35.66
C ASN A 12 -18.16 -12.16 -35.59
N ASP A 13 -17.42 -11.07 -35.32
CA ASP A 13 -15.97 -11.13 -35.15
C ASP A 13 -15.60 -12.14 -34.07
N LEU A 14 -14.51 -12.88 -34.31
CA LEU A 14 -13.97 -13.89 -33.37
C LEU A 14 -14.92 -15.06 -33.07
N ASN A 15 -15.95 -15.27 -33.89
CA ASN A 15 -16.79 -16.46 -33.78
C ASN A 15 -15.95 -17.74 -33.98
N PRO A 16 -15.97 -18.71 -33.06
CA PRO A 16 -15.17 -19.92 -33.15
C PRO A 16 -15.60 -20.90 -34.26
N HIS A 17 -16.75 -20.65 -34.89
CA HIS A 17 -17.34 -21.54 -35.92
C HIS A 17 -17.02 -21.13 -37.36
N GLU A 18 -16.30 -20.03 -37.58
CA GLU A 18 -15.82 -19.59 -38.89
C GLU A 18 -14.41 -19.00 -38.81
N PRO A 19 -13.61 -19.03 -39.90
CA PRO A 19 -12.34 -18.32 -39.94
C PRO A 19 -12.53 -16.82 -39.71
N ILE A 20 -11.59 -16.20 -39.01
CA ILE A 20 -11.58 -14.75 -38.79
C ILE A 20 -11.48 -13.99 -40.12
N SER A 21 -12.30 -12.94 -40.30
CA SER A 21 -12.19 -12.04 -41.45
C SER A 21 -10.92 -11.19 -41.39
N ASN A 22 -10.48 -10.65 -42.54
CA ASN A 22 -9.30 -9.80 -42.59
C ASN A 22 -9.49 -8.53 -41.74
N GLU A 23 -10.68 -7.95 -41.75
CA GLU A 23 -11.05 -6.75 -41.00
C GLU A 23 -11.10 -7.02 -39.49
N ALA A 24 -11.61 -8.19 -39.07
CA ALA A 24 -11.60 -8.62 -37.68
C ALA A 24 -10.16 -8.89 -37.21
N HIS A 25 -9.36 -9.58 -38.02
CA HIS A 25 -7.96 -9.86 -37.75
C HIS A 25 -7.13 -8.59 -37.62
N ALA A 26 -7.30 -7.62 -38.52
CA ALA A 26 -6.55 -6.37 -38.47
C ALA A 26 -6.83 -5.57 -37.18
N VAL A 27 -8.08 -5.52 -36.73
CA VAL A 27 -8.44 -4.85 -35.47
C VAL A 27 -7.91 -5.62 -34.27
N LEU A 28 -8.04 -6.94 -34.24
CA LEU A 28 -7.47 -7.75 -33.16
C LEU A 28 -5.96 -7.59 -33.09
N LYS A 29 -5.28 -7.61 -34.24
CA LYS A 29 -3.82 -7.41 -34.32
C LYS A 29 -3.41 -6.03 -33.80
N ALA A 30 -4.12 -4.98 -34.18
CA ALA A 30 -3.87 -3.63 -33.66
C ALA A 30 -4.03 -3.56 -32.13
N GLU A 31 -5.01 -4.27 -31.56
CA GLU A 31 -5.20 -4.32 -30.11
C GLU A 31 -4.10 -5.11 -29.40
N VAL A 32 -3.66 -6.24 -29.98
CA VAL A 32 -2.50 -6.99 -29.49
C VAL A 32 -1.26 -6.12 -29.49
N ASP A 33 -0.99 -5.41 -30.59
CA ASP A 33 0.18 -4.55 -30.71
C ASP A 33 0.12 -3.39 -29.71
N ARG A 34 -1.06 -2.78 -29.52
CA ARG A 34 -1.25 -1.70 -28.53
C ARG A 34 -0.93 -2.16 -27.10
N VAL A 35 -1.42 -3.34 -26.70
CA VAL A 35 -1.16 -3.87 -25.35
C VAL A 35 0.30 -4.31 -25.22
N TYR A 36 0.89 -4.88 -26.28
CA TYR A 36 2.29 -5.27 -26.31
C TYR A 36 3.23 -4.07 -26.13
N ASP A 37 3.00 -2.97 -26.85
CA ASP A 37 3.81 -1.76 -26.70
C ASP A 37 3.69 -1.15 -25.29
N LEU A 38 2.49 -1.15 -24.70
CA LEU A 38 2.30 -0.71 -23.32
C LEU A 38 3.12 -1.55 -22.34
N PHE A 39 3.13 -2.88 -22.51
CA PHE A 39 3.94 -3.78 -21.70
C PHE A 39 5.44 -3.48 -21.85
N VAL A 40 5.92 -3.38 -23.09
CA VAL A 40 7.33 -3.10 -23.41
C VAL A 40 7.78 -1.79 -22.78
N GLU A 41 7.02 -0.71 -22.96
CA GLU A 41 7.36 0.60 -22.40
C GLU A 41 7.40 0.56 -20.87
N THR A 42 6.44 -0.14 -20.25
CA THR A 42 6.38 -0.27 -18.79
C THR A 42 7.59 -1.02 -18.25
N VAL A 43 7.98 -2.14 -18.85
CA VAL A 43 9.16 -2.91 -18.43
C VAL A 43 10.44 -2.11 -18.64
N ALA A 44 10.62 -1.52 -19.83
CA ALA A 44 11.78 -0.70 -20.17
C ALA A 44 12.00 0.42 -19.14
N ARG A 45 10.93 1.16 -18.80
CA ARG A 45 10.99 2.27 -17.85
C ARG A 45 11.39 1.84 -16.44
N HIS A 46 10.82 0.74 -15.93
CA HIS A 46 11.05 0.32 -14.54
C HIS A 46 12.30 -0.55 -14.36
N ARG A 47 12.80 -1.17 -15.42
CA ARG A 47 14.06 -1.94 -15.42
C ARG A 47 15.26 -1.13 -15.92
N GLY A 48 15.05 0.06 -16.47
CA GLY A 48 16.12 0.82 -17.12
C GLY A 48 16.68 0.12 -18.35
N LEU A 49 15.86 -0.68 -19.02
CA LEU A 49 16.22 -1.42 -20.23
C LEU A 49 15.79 -0.66 -21.47
N ASP A 50 16.47 -0.93 -22.59
CA ASP A 50 16.02 -0.47 -23.89
C ASP A 50 14.76 -1.23 -24.34
N ALA A 51 13.82 -0.54 -24.97
CA ALA A 51 12.56 -1.14 -25.41
C ALA A 51 12.78 -2.27 -26.43
N ASP A 52 13.78 -2.16 -27.32
CA ASP A 52 14.07 -3.20 -28.30
C ASP A 52 14.73 -4.41 -27.65
N ALA A 53 15.50 -4.22 -26.57
CA ALA A 53 16.00 -5.33 -25.76
C ALA A 53 14.85 -6.11 -25.09
N VAL A 54 13.82 -5.41 -24.58
CA VAL A 54 12.62 -6.06 -24.05
C VAL A 54 11.87 -6.80 -25.16
N ARG A 55 11.72 -6.22 -26.34
CA ARG A 55 11.07 -6.90 -27.48
C ARG A 55 11.82 -8.14 -27.93
N ALA A 56 13.15 -8.07 -27.95
CA ALA A 56 14.03 -9.18 -28.32
C ALA A 56 13.93 -10.41 -27.40
N THR A 57 13.28 -10.28 -26.24
CA THR A 57 12.97 -11.45 -25.39
C THR A 57 11.94 -12.39 -26.02
N GLU A 58 11.16 -11.92 -27.01
CA GLU A 58 10.13 -12.70 -27.71
C GLU A 58 9.17 -13.47 -26.78
N ALA A 59 8.87 -12.88 -25.61
CA ALA A 59 8.08 -13.52 -24.54
C ALA A 59 8.65 -14.87 -24.05
N GLY A 60 9.96 -15.04 -24.14
CA GLY A 60 10.70 -16.19 -23.60
C GLY A 60 10.64 -16.28 -22.07
N LEU A 61 10.93 -17.47 -21.56
CA LEU A 61 10.98 -17.75 -20.13
C LEU A 61 12.42 -17.61 -19.62
N PHE A 62 12.59 -16.83 -18.55
CA PHE A 62 13.88 -16.61 -17.89
C PHE A 62 13.79 -17.08 -16.44
N PHE A 63 14.69 -17.98 -16.04
CA PHE A 63 14.65 -18.61 -14.71
C PHE A 63 15.84 -18.16 -13.87
N GLY A 64 15.55 -17.72 -12.63
CA GLY A 64 16.56 -17.43 -11.62
C GLY A 64 17.70 -16.53 -12.15
N PRO A 65 18.95 -17.03 -12.22
CA PRO A 65 20.10 -16.24 -12.68
C PRO A 65 19.94 -15.65 -14.10
N ASP A 66 19.25 -16.34 -15.01
CA ASP A 66 19.07 -15.86 -16.37
C ASP A 66 18.17 -14.61 -16.42
N ALA A 67 17.18 -14.53 -15.53
CA ALA A 67 16.33 -13.34 -15.40
C ALA A 67 17.13 -12.14 -14.86
N VAL A 68 18.08 -12.39 -13.96
CA VAL A 68 18.99 -11.36 -13.45
C VAL A 68 19.96 -10.90 -14.54
N ALA A 69 20.54 -11.84 -15.29
CA ALA A 69 21.44 -11.54 -16.41
C ALA A 69 20.74 -10.74 -17.52
N ALA A 70 19.46 -11.00 -17.76
CA ALA A 70 18.62 -10.25 -18.71
C ALA A 70 18.16 -8.89 -18.17
N GLY A 71 18.46 -8.54 -16.91
CA GLY A 71 17.99 -7.30 -16.27
C GLY A 71 16.49 -7.31 -15.93
N LEU A 72 15.85 -8.48 -15.98
CA LEU A 72 14.42 -8.68 -15.67
C LEU A 72 14.18 -8.98 -14.19
N ALA A 73 15.24 -9.21 -13.40
CA ALA A 73 15.24 -9.40 -11.95
C ALA A 73 16.48 -8.76 -11.33
N ASP A 74 16.40 -8.36 -10.06
CA ASP A 74 17.52 -7.70 -9.36
C ASP A 74 18.46 -8.73 -8.70
N ALA A 75 17.89 -9.80 -8.15
CA ALA A 75 18.61 -10.90 -7.51
C ALA A 75 17.78 -12.18 -7.48
N VAL A 76 18.43 -13.29 -7.12
CA VAL A 76 17.78 -14.57 -6.80
C VAL A 76 17.89 -14.80 -5.30
N GLY A 77 16.78 -15.05 -4.63
CA GLY A 77 16.74 -15.28 -3.18
C GLY A 77 15.37 -15.77 -2.71
N GLY A 78 15.29 -16.13 -1.43
CA GLY A 78 14.05 -16.47 -0.75
C GLY A 78 13.27 -15.25 -0.28
N PHE A 79 12.14 -15.50 0.38
CA PHE A 79 11.34 -14.44 0.98
C PHE A 79 12.09 -13.73 2.13
N ASP A 80 12.77 -14.49 2.99
CA ASP A 80 13.53 -13.92 4.12
C ASP A 80 14.63 -12.99 3.62
N ASP A 81 15.34 -13.36 2.54
CA ASP A 81 16.36 -12.51 1.92
C ASP A 81 15.76 -11.17 1.42
N ALA A 82 14.58 -11.22 0.81
CA ALA A 82 13.89 -10.03 0.32
C ALA A 82 13.40 -9.13 1.46
N LEU A 83 12.90 -9.74 2.56
CA LEU A 83 12.44 -9.01 3.74
C LEU A 83 13.60 -8.34 4.47
N ASP A 84 14.73 -9.03 4.60
CA ASP A 84 15.94 -8.48 5.20
C ASP A 84 16.48 -7.31 4.37
N GLN A 85 16.55 -7.45 3.03
CA GLN A 85 16.96 -6.36 2.13
C GLN A 85 16.03 -5.14 2.23
N LEU A 86 14.72 -5.36 2.26
CA LEU A 86 13.75 -4.29 2.42
C LEU A 86 13.93 -3.58 3.78
N THR A 87 14.04 -4.33 4.87
CA THR A 87 14.22 -3.78 6.22
C THR A 87 15.52 -2.98 6.34
N GLN A 88 16.59 -3.46 5.73
CA GLN A 88 17.87 -2.74 5.66
C GLN A 88 17.75 -1.45 4.83
N SER A 89 17.02 -1.47 3.70
CA SER A 89 16.83 -0.29 2.86
C SER A 89 16.03 0.84 3.52
N LEU A 90 15.14 0.49 4.46
CA LEU A 90 14.31 1.44 5.21
C LEU A 90 14.98 1.92 6.50
N SER A 91 16.01 1.22 6.98
CA SER A 91 16.67 1.58 8.23
C SER A 91 17.53 2.82 8.02
N PRO A 92 17.32 3.92 8.79
CA PRO A 92 18.28 5.01 8.81
C PRO A 92 19.57 4.43 9.36
N LEU A 93 20.63 4.46 8.54
CA LEU A 93 21.97 4.06 8.96
C LEU A 93 22.23 4.66 10.36
N PRO A 94 22.71 3.90 11.36
CA PRO A 94 23.07 4.52 12.62
C PRO A 94 24.17 5.52 12.30
N THR A 95 23.81 6.81 12.29
CA THR A 95 24.76 7.90 12.40
C THR A 95 25.55 7.55 13.65
N GLN A 96 26.75 7.00 13.46
CA GLN A 96 27.69 6.85 14.55
C GLN A 96 28.03 8.26 14.98
N VAL A 97 27.25 8.76 15.94
CA VAL A 97 27.62 9.88 16.78
C VAL A 97 28.84 9.39 17.53
N ALA A 98 30.01 9.60 16.93
CA ALA A 98 31.23 9.68 17.69
C ALA A 98 30.95 10.62 18.86
N SER A 99 31.02 10.10 20.07
CA SER A 99 30.94 10.89 21.29
C SER A 99 32.14 11.85 21.32
N ALA A 100 32.03 12.95 20.58
CA ALA A 100 32.87 14.11 20.74
C ALA A 100 32.31 14.91 21.91
N SER A 101 32.79 14.57 23.09
CA SER A 101 32.74 15.45 24.25
C SER A 101 33.49 16.74 23.92
N GLN A 102 32.79 17.75 23.38
CA GLN A 102 33.27 19.12 23.51
C GLN A 102 32.13 20.12 23.47
N ALA A 103 31.98 20.81 24.60
CA ALA A 103 31.10 21.94 24.83
C ALA A 103 31.37 23.07 23.82
N GLY A 104 30.31 23.73 23.35
CA GLY A 104 30.44 25.09 22.83
C GLY A 104 29.37 25.54 21.85
N HIS A 105 28.44 26.34 22.35
CA HIS A 105 27.82 27.50 21.70
C HIS A 105 26.88 27.28 20.50
N PHE A 106 25.59 27.37 20.81
CA PHE A 106 24.48 27.62 19.89
C PHE A 106 24.68 28.90 19.06
N ARG A 107 24.50 28.80 17.74
CA ARG A 107 23.96 29.89 16.91
C ARG A 107 23.00 29.31 15.87
N ASN A 108 21.71 29.50 16.10
CA ASN A 108 20.67 29.33 15.09
C ASN A 108 20.79 30.46 14.06
N HIS A 109 20.92 30.10 12.78
CA HIS A 109 20.72 31.04 11.68
C HIS A 109 19.35 30.75 11.08
N GLN A 110 18.34 31.49 11.54
CA GLN A 110 17.02 31.54 10.94
C GLN A 110 17.03 32.65 9.89
N MET A 111 16.98 32.28 8.61
CA MET A 111 16.70 33.21 7.51
C MET A 111 15.19 33.20 7.28
N GLU A 112 14.50 34.22 7.78
CA GLU A 112 13.16 34.59 7.33
C GLU A 112 13.25 35.98 6.70
N SER A 113 13.10 36.04 5.38
CA SER A 113 13.02 37.25 4.58
C SER A 113 11.64 37.89 4.75
N SER A 114 11.55 38.85 5.67
CA SER A 114 10.47 39.83 5.75
C SER A 114 10.76 40.99 4.79
N MET A 115 9.91 41.19 3.79
CA MET A 115 9.90 42.38 2.91
C MET A 115 8.50 42.99 2.93
N ASN A 116 8.29 43.95 3.82
CA ASN A 116 7.26 44.96 3.65
C ASN A 116 7.91 46.32 3.92
N ASP A 117 8.23 47.07 2.87
CA ASP A 117 8.48 48.50 2.96
C ASP A 117 7.50 49.27 2.08
N ARG A 118 7.01 50.36 2.65
CA ARG A 118 5.91 51.21 2.19
C ARG A 118 6.45 52.33 1.30
N THR A 119 5.69 52.76 0.30
CA THR A 119 5.59 54.19 -0.02
C THR A 119 4.20 54.53 -0.59
N ASP A 120 3.49 55.40 0.11
CA ASP A 120 2.22 56.08 -0.19
C ASP A 120 2.34 57.08 -1.38
N PRO A 121 1.28 57.74 -1.93
CA PRO A 121 -0.03 58.05 -1.31
C PRO A 121 -1.29 57.94 -2.21
N ALA A 122 -2.49 57.88 -1.60
CA ALA A 122 -3.58 58.87 -1.76
C ALA A 122 -4.98 58.33 -1.39
N ALA A 123 -5.71 59.21 -0.70
CA ALA A 123 -7.17 59.35 -0.60
C ALA A 123 -7.96 58.55 0.47
N LEU A 124 -8.21 59.27 1.58
CA LEU A 124 -9.53 59.50 2.22
C LEU A 124 -10.41 58.29 2.58
N ASP A 125 -10.42 57.90 3.86
CA ASP A 125 -11.48 58.31 4.79
C ASP A 125 -11.23 57.78 6.22
N ARG A 126 -11.59 58.60 7.21
CA ARG A 126 -11.59 58.35 8.67
C ARG A 126 -13.08 58.43 9.09
N PRO A 127 -13.66 57.62 10.02
CA PRO A 127 -13.34 57.66 11.47
C PRO A 127 -13.42 56.29 12.21
N LEU A 128 -12.51 55.97 13.14
CA LEU A 128 -12.40 56.39 14.55
C LEU A 128 -12.93 55.30 15.50
N ALA A 129 -12.01 54.58 16.18
CA ALA A 129 -12.08 54.23 17.60
C ALA A 129 -10.82 53.45 18.03
N ASP A 130 -9.97 54.14 18.78
CA ASP A 130 -8.93 53.64 19.70
C ASP A 130 -9.59 53.03 20.98
N PRO A 131 -8.86 52.51 21.99
CA PRO A 131 -7.59 51.75 21.99
C PRO A 131 -7.55 50.62 23.07
N ALA A 132 -6.38 49.98 23.19
CA ALA A 132 -5.81 49.38 24.41
C ALA A 132 -6.39 48.03 24.90
N GLY A 133 -5.60 47.07 25.38
CA GLY A 133 -4.18 47.03 25.70
C GLY A 133 -3.78 45.58 26.01
N ASN A 134 -2.49 45.28 25.81
CA ASN A 134 -1.88 43.98 26.06
C ASN A 134 -1.29 43.94 27.50
N PRO A 135 -0.66 42.82 27.94
CA PRO A 135 -1.18 41.64 28.64
C PRO A 135 -0.83 41.67 30.16
N PRO A 136 -1.01 40.57 30.94
CA PRO A 136 0.16 39.72 31.23
C PRO A 136 -0.13 38.21 31.46
N GLN A 137 0.82 37.37 31.06
CA GLN A 137 1.07 36.00 31.59
C GLN A 137 1.82 36.10 32.95
N PRO A 138 2.13 35.02 33.71
CA PRO A 138 1.78 33.58 33.64
C PRO A 138 1.34 32.96 35.00
N SER A 139 0.92 31.69 35.03
CA SER A 139 1.50 30.60 35.90
C SER A 139 0.55 29.43 36.22
N THR A 140 1.15 28.23 36.19
CA THR A 140 0.94 27.02 37.02
C THR A 140 -0.30 26.11 36.87
N ALA A 141 0.02 24.88 36.43
CA ALA A 141 -0.34 23.57 37.00
C ALA A 141 -1.82 23.11 37.12
N ALA A 142 -1.98 21.81 36.82
CA ALA A 142 -3.09 20.89 37.11
C ALA A 142 -4.20 20.76 36.05
N SER A 143 -4.46 19.50 35.71
CA SER A 143 -5.46 18.99 34.77
C SER A 143 -6.81 19.68 34.82
N THR A 144 -7.28 20.13 33.66
CA THR A 144 -8.69 20.39 33.40
C THR A 144 -9.03 19.84 32.02
N ALA A 145 -10.16 19.15 31.94
CA ALA A 145 -10.62 18.36 30.81
C ALA A 145 -10.42 19.07 29.47
N THR A 146 -9.68 18.44 28.54
CA THR A 146 -9.57 18.89 27.17
C THR A 146 -10.96 18.79 26.54
N ALA A 147 -11.68 19.91 26.53
CA ALA A 147 -12.90 20.02 25.76
C ALA A 147 -12.57 19.70 24.30
N MET A 148 -13.29 18.73 23.73
CA MET A 148 -13.13 18.32 22.34
C MET A 148 -13.09 19.55 21.42
N THR A 149 -11.99 19.73 20.70
CA THR A 149 -11.87 20.86 19.78
C THR A 149 -12.64 20.59 18.49
N VAL A 150 -12.96 21.65 17.74
CA VAL A 150 -13.60 21.51 16.42
C VAL A 150 -12.70 20.68 15.47
N ALA A 151 -11.38 20.77 15.62
CA ALA A 151 -10.43 19.94 14.87
C ALA A 151 -10.56 18.45 15.21
N ASP A 152 -10.68 18.11 16.50
CA ASP A 152 -10.89 16.73 16.94
C ASP A 152 -12.20 16.15 16.40
N ALA A 153 -13.27 16.94 16.40
CA ALA A 153 -14.58 16.52 15.86
C ALA A 153 -14.53 16.24 14.36
N VAL A 154 -13.79 17.05 13.59
CA VAL A 154 -13.58 16.84 12.15
C VAL A 154 -12.77 15.55 11.91
N GLU A 155 -11.73 15.31 12.69
CA GLU A 155 -10.90 14.10 12.56
C GLU A 155 -11.71 12.82 12.86
N ILE A 156 -12.56 12.86 13.89
CA ILE A 156 -13.47 11.76 14.25
C ILE A 156 -14.45 11.48 13.09
N ALA A 157 -15.07 12.52 12.53
CA ALA A 157 -16.01 12.37 11.42
C ALA A 157 -15.34 11.78 10.17
N GLN A 158 -14.13 12.23 9.84
CA GLN A 158 -13.35 11.69 8.72
C GLN A 158 -12.96 10.23 8.94
N THR A 159 -12.47 9.89 10.13
CA THR A 159 -12.05 8.51 10.46
C THR A 159 -13.23 7.54 10.40
N CYS A 160 -14.38 7.90 10.98
CA CYS A 160 -15.60 7.08 10.91
C CYS A 160 -16.13 6.93 9.48
N THR A 161 -16.00 7.97 8.65
CA THR A 161 -16.39 7.94 7.23
C THR A 161 -15.51 6.99 6.43
N LEU A 162 -14.18 7.04 6.64
CA LEU A 162 -13.23 6.11 6.00
C LEU A 162 -13.48 4.65 6.41
N ALA A 163 -13.87 4.42 7.66
CA ALA A 163 -14.23 3.09 8.15
C ALA A 163 -15.63 2.60 7.72
N GLY A 164 -16.40 3.43 6.98
CA GLY A 164 -17.77 3.09 6.58
C GLY A 164 -18.79 3.01 7.73
N ARG A 165 -18.47 3.61 8.89
CA ARG A 165 -19.27 3.58 10.13
C ARG A 165 -19.70 4.98 10.54
N THR A 166 -20.42 5.67 9.66
CA THR A 166 -20.90 7.04 9.89
C THR A 166 -21.96 7.14 10.99
N ASP A 167 -22.62 6.02 11.30
CA ASP A 167 -23.60 5.84 12.36
C ASP A 167 -23.02 6.07 13.77
N LEU A 168 -21.71 5.86 13.95
CA LEU A 168 -21.05 5.98 15.24
C LEU A 168 -20.55 7.40 15.57
N ILE A 169 -20.58 8.32 14.59
CA ILE A 169 -20.01 9.68 14.73
C ILE A 169 -20.69 10.44 15.88
N ALA A 170 -22.02 10.44 15.94
CA ALA A 170 -22.76 11.16 16.97
C ALA A 170 -22.42 10.66 18.38
N GLY A 171 -22.31 9.34 18.56
CA GLY A 171 -21.95 8.74 19.85
C GLY A 171 -20.54 9.08 20.33
N PHE A 172 -19.57 9.15 19.41
CA PHE A 172 -18.20 9.55 19.76
C PHE A 172 -18.08 11.04 20.11
N LEU A 173 -18.86 11.89 19.45
CA LEU A 173 -18.91 13.32 19.75
C LEU A 173 -19.59 13.59 21.10
N GLU A 174 -20.68 12.87 21.41
CA GLU A 174 -21.37 12.97 22.70
C GLU A 174 -20.52 12.45 23.86
N ALA A 175 -19.74 11.38 23.64
CA ALA A 175 -18.85 10.80 24.64
C ALA A 175 -17.54 11.60 24.83
N GLN A 176 -17.30 12.65 24.04
CA GLN A 176 -16.02 13.36 23.95
C GLN A 176 -14.81 12.42 23.84
N ALA A 177 -14.95 11.37 23.03
CA ALA A 177 -13.87 10.41 22.80
C ALA A 177 -12.73 11.10 22.05
N SER A 178 -11.49 10.85 22.47
CA SER A 178 -10.33 11.39 21.74
C SER A 178 -10.19 10.71 20.37
N PRO A 179 -9.65 11.40 19.34
CA PRO A 179 -9.44 10.82 18.01
C PRO A 179 -8.63 9.52 18.03
N ALA A 180 -7.66 9.41 18.95
CA ALA A 180 -6.86 8.19 19.14
C ALA A 180 -7.70 7.00 19.66
N GLN A 181 -8.66 7.24 20.55
CA GLN A 181 -9.57 6.20 21.05
C GLN A 181 -10.53 5.72 19.96
N VAL A 182 -11.05 6.64 19.14
CA VAL A 182 -11.92 6.31 18.00
C VAL A 182 -11.18 5.45 16.98
N ARG A 183 -9.94 5.83 16.62
CA ARG A 183 -9.08 5.04 15.73
C ARG A 183 -8.85 3.62 16.26
N SER A 184 -8.51 3.49 17.55
CA SER A 184 -8.29 2.18 18.19
C SER A 184 -9.55 1.30 18.20
N GLN A 185 -10.72 1.87 18.55
CA GLN A 185 -11.97 1.12 18.59
C GLN A 185 -12.45 0.67 17.21
N LEU A 186 -12.29 1.52 16.18
CA LEU A 186 -12.65 1.15 14.80
C LEU A 186 -11.75 0.04 14.25
N LEU A 187 -10.44 0.09 14.55
CA LEU A 187 -9.50 -0.96 14.18
C LEU A 187 -9.83 -2.29 14.86
N ALA A 188 -10.19 -2.27 16.16
CA ALA A 188 -10.62 -3.46 16.89
C ALA A 188 -11.91 -4.05 16.29
N ALA A 189 -12.92 -3.21 16.02
CA ALA A 189 -14.18 -3.65 15.42
C ALA A 189 -14.00 -4.21 13.99
N GLN A 190 -13.06 -3.66 13.22
CA GLN A 190 -12.73 -4.15 11.88
C GLN A 190 -11.97 -5.48 11.91
N ALA A 191 -11.11 -5.67 12.92
CA ALA A 191 -10.44 -6.95 13.16
C ALA A 191 -11.45 -8.05 13.54
N ASP A 192 -12.42 -7.74 14.41
CA ASP A 192 -13.49 -8.69 14.80
C ASP A 192 -14.47 -8.99 13.65
N ALA A 193 -14.72 -8.02 12.76
CA ALA A 193 -15.59 -8.19 11.60
C ALA A 193 -14.92 -8.91 10.41
N SER A 194 -13.62 -9.15 10.45
CA SER A 194 -12.87 -9.84 9.39
C SER A 194 -12.81 -11.35 9.67
N PRO A 195 -13.57 -12.21 8.94
CA PRO A 195 -13.61 -13.64 9.20
C PRO A 195 -12.30 -14.39 8.82
N GLU A 196 -11.32 -13.72 8.21
CA GLU A 196 -10.12 -14.37 7.65
C GLU A 196 -8.88 -14.33 8.54
N ILE A 197 -8.86 -13.53 9.63
CA ILE A 197 -7.71 -13.51 10.56
C ILE A 197 -8.17 -13.87 11.98
N THR A 198 -8.65 -15.10 12.16
CA THR A 198 -8.63 -15.72 13.48
C THR A 198 -7.35 -16.56 13.60
N SER A 199 -6.28 -15.97 14.13
CA SER A 199 -5.12 -16.74 14.60
C SER A 199 -5.55 -17.58 15.81
N ARG A 200 -6.10 -18.77 15.55
CA ARG A 200 -6.31 -19.80 16.58
C ARG A 200 -4.99 -20.50 16.89
N ILE A 201 -4.05 -19.78 17.49
CA ILE A 201 -3.01 -20.45 18.27
C ILE A 201 -3.69 -20.87 19.57
N THR A 202 -4.13 -22.13 19.64
CA THR A 202 -4.55 -22.72 20.90
C THR A 202 -3.32 -22.84 21.81
N PRO A 203 -3.42 -22.54 23.11
CA PRO A 203 -2.29 -22.51 24.04
C PRO A 203 -1.64 -23.88 24.31
N ASP A 204 -2.12 -24.95 23.65
CA ASP A 204 -1.62 -26.33 23.83
C ASP A 204 -0.74 -26.82 22.67
N ALA A 205 -0.36 -25.94 21.72
CA ALA A 205 0.58 -26.25 20.64
C ALA A 205 2.02 -26.57 21.14
N VAL A 206 2.27 -26.50 22.45
CA VAL A 206 3.57 -26.77 23.09
C VAL A 206 3.82 -28.27 23.30
N ARG A 207 2.83 -29.16 23.13
CA ARG A 207 3.09 -30.62 23.18
C ARG A 207 3.25 -31.20 21.78
N PRO A 208 4.41 -31.78 21.43
CA PRO A 208 4.55 -32.52 20.18
C PRO A 208 3.64 -33.73 20.24
N ALA A 209 2.62 -33.77 19.39
CA ALA A 209 1.86 -34.99 19.15
C ALA A 209 2.82 -36.03 18.57
N ALA A 210 2.92 -37.20 19.22
CA ALA A 210 3.87 -38.26 18.88
C ALA A 210 3.63 -38.91 17.50
N SER A 211 2.57 -38.52 16.79
CA SER A 211 2.27 -38.99 15.44
C SER A 211 1.64 -37.86 14.63
N ASN A 212 2.33 -37.45 13.56
CA ASN A 212 1.80 -36.49 12.60
C ASN A 212 0.86 -37.27 11.64
N PRO A 213 -0.44 -36.92 11.58
CA PRO A 213 -1.43 -37.67 10.79
C PRO A 213 -1.11 -37.72 9.29
N LEU A 214 -0.34 -36.75 8.78
CA LEU A 214 0.13 -36.73 7.39
C LEU A 214 1.17 -37.83 7.12
N ILE A 215 2.00 -38.16 8.10
CA ILE A 215 3.03 -39.21 7.99
C ILE A 215 2.36 -40.60 8.03
N ASP A 216 1.30 -40.76 8.82
CA ASP A 216 0.55 -42.02 8.87
C ASP A 216 -0.26 -42.27 7.58
N ALA A 217 -0.86 -41.22 7.02
CA ALA A 217 -1.52 -41.29 5.71
C ALA A 217 -0.53 -41.65 4.58
N ALA A 218 0.67 -41.05 4.58
CA ALA A 218 1.71 -41.37 3.60
C ALA A 218 2.18 -42.84 3.71
N LYS A 219 2.34 -43.36 4.93
CA LYS A 219 2.69 -44.77 5.16
C LYS A 219 1.60 -45.74 4.69
N GLN A 220 0.32 -45.39 4.85
CA GLN A 220 -0.78 -46.22 4.37
C GLN A 220 -0.83 -46.31 2.84
N ILE A 221 -0.62 -45.19 2.14
CA ILE A 221 -0.57 -45.16 0.67
C ILE A 221 0.64 -45.95 0.15
N ALA A 222 1.80 -45.84 0.83
CA ALA A 222 2.97 -46.64 0.50
C ALA A 222 2.73 -48.14 0.70
N ALA A 223 2.07 -48.54 1.79
CA ALA A 223 1.72 -49.94 2.06
C ALA A 223 0.74 -50.50 1.01
N GLN A 224 -0.28 -49.74 0.63
CA GLN A 224 -1.24 -50.13 -0.42
C GLN A 224 -0.55 -50.33 -1.78
N SER A 225 0.41 -49.47 -2.12
CA SER A 225 1.20 -49.57 -3.35
C SER A 225 2.08 -50.82 -3.39
N THR A 226 2.61 -51.25 -2.23
CA THR A 226 3.40 -52.48 -2.14
C THR A 226 2.55 -53.75 -2.15
N ALA A 227 1.31 -53.70 -1.67
CA ALA A 227 0.38 -54.82 -1.74
C ALA A 227 -0.09 -55.08 -3.18
N PHE A 228 -0.36 -54.02 -3.95
CA PHE A 228 -0.79 -54.11 -5.35
C PHE A 228 0.27 -54.71 -6.28
N LYS A 229 1.56 -54.61 -5.93
CA LYS A 229 2.67 -55.18 -6.69
C LYS A 229 2.91 -56.67 -6.41
N LYS A 230 2.18 -57.27 -5.47
CA LYS A 230 2.31 -58.69 -5.08
C LYS A 230 1.18 -59.57 -5.65
N GLU A 231 0.17 -58.98 -6.28
CA GLU A 231 -0.97 -59.67 -6.93
C GLU A 231 -0.90 -59.67 -8.48
N ILE A 232 0.24 -59.30 -9.07
CA ILE A 232 0.57 -59.48 -10.49
C ILE A 232 1.79 -60.40 -10.58
#